data_AF-A0A832W3D6-F1
#
_entry.id   AF-A0A832W3D6-F1
#
_cell.length_a   1.000
_cell.length_b   1.000
_cell.length_c   1.000
_cell.angle_alpha   90.00
_cell.angle_beta   90.00
_cell.angle_gamma   90.00
#
_symmetry.space_group_name_H-M   'P 1'
#
loop_
_entity.id
_entity.type
_entity.pdbx_description
1 polymer ?
#
loop_
_entity_poly.entity_id
_entity_poly.type
_entity_poly.pdbx_seq_one_letter_code
_entity_poly.pdbx_strand_id
1 'polypeptide(L)'
;MSDKKSIFKNVRVIIFILALLASIVLIQPGYNSEEGATTNLNYGLDLEGGSWLQIKLQGALVQVDADPSMIVTQMVEPIIGAPIQITKNDLNTDGAGSSEKSITFTTSVPVSASQLELLELGSVSVDRLNQNMTQVTIATSKEALIKAYLSQAFDAEILPIGTEDGVIYEIRTEASEEDVEALMGKVGGTILRNEDGTSTYREGVSTETRDLTRDILNDKLNSLGLKDIPVRTVGEDYILIDFAGIDLATAKDIAEKPGKFEIRIQTTGNETRHVLYGDSVVSVGIPTFHDNQWHTPFTLNEEGARALQSIAIETGATDNPDAHYLNMYLDENKVYGAPLSYSAASRLKETPIYSWEASTGSDEVAKTEAEAL
;
A
#
# COMPACT_ATOMS: atom_id res chain seq x y z
N MET A 1 57.59 -60.22 -8.21
CA MET A 1 58.56 -59.20 -8.67
C MET A 1 57.89 -58.42 -9.78
N SER A 2 57.75 -57.11 -9.59
CA SER A 2 56.81 -56.25 -10.31
C SER A 2 57.38 -55.75 -11.64
N ASP A 3 56.69 -56.07 -12.73
CA ASP A 3 56.94 -55.54 -14.07
C ASP A 3 56.59 -54.05 -14.12
N LYS A 4 57.48 -53.19 -13.62
CA LYS A 4 57.48 -51.74 -13.94
C LYS A 4 57.96 -51.54 -15.39
N LYS A 5 57.26 -52.12 -16.37
CA LYS A 5 57.47 -51.79 -17.79
C LYS A 5 56.81 -50.45 -18.11
N SER A 6 57.51 -49.42 -17.66
CA SER A 6 57.68 -48.10 -18.26
C SER A 6 56.41 -47.37 -18.73
N ILE A 7 55.65 -46.88 -17.76
CA ILE A 7 54.60 -45.86 -17.94
C ILE A 7 55.13 -44.67 -18.76
N PHE A 8 56.42 -44.32 -18.60
CA PHE A 8 57.14 -43.27 -19.33
C PHE A 8 57.52 -43.60 -20.79
N LYS A 9 57.21 -44.80 -21.31
CA LYS A 9 57.37 -45.14 -22.74
C LYS A 9 56.06 -45.07 -23.53
N ASN A 10 54.93 -44.87 -22.85
CA ASN A 10 53.65 -44.73 -23.52
C ASN A 10 53.52 -43.31 -24.11
N VAL A 11 53.37 -43.21 -25.42
CA VAL A 11 53.24 -41.94 -26.14
C VAL A 11 52.11 -41.06 -25.59
N ARG A 12 51.00 -41.66 -25.13
CA ARG A 12 49.87 -40.92 -24.53
C ARG A 12 50.26 -40.24 -23.22
N VAL A 13 51.10 -40.92 -22.41
CA VAL A 13 51.60 -40.39 -21.14
C VAL A 13 52.60 -39.26 -21.38
N ILE A 14 53.48 -39.40 -22.38
CA ILE A 14 54.44 -38.35 -22.74
C ILE A 14 53.71 -37.10 -23.22
N ILE A 15 52.71 -37.24 -24.09
CA ILE A 15 51.90 -36.11 -24.58
C ILE A 15 51.18 -35.42 -23.41
N PHE A 16 50.60 -36.19 -22.48
CA PHE A 16 49.93 -35.63 -21.31
C PHE A 16 50.89 -34.84 -20.41
N ILE A 17 52.08 -35.38 -20.14
CA ILE A 17 53.11 -34.69 -19.34
C ILE A 17 53.57 -33.42 -20.04
N LEU A 18 53.80 -33.44 -21.35
CA LEU A 18 54.19 -32.26 -22.12
C LEU A 18 53.09 -31.18 -22.12
N ALA A 19 51.82 -31.57 -22.27
CA ALA A 19 50.70 -30.65 -22.18
C ALA A 19 50.58 -30.01 -20.79
N LEU A 20 50.85 -30.78 -19.73
CA LEU A 20 50.79 -30.33 -18.34
C LEU A 20 51.98 -29.41 -17.99
N LEU A 21 53.16 -29.66 -18.53
CA LEU A 21 54.30 -28.75 -18.41
C LEU A 21 54.08 -27.46 -19.21
N ALA A 22 53.52 -27.56 -20.41
CA ALA A 22 53.16 -26.41 -21.23
C ALA A 22 52.09 -25.54 -20.54
N SER A 23 51.11 -26.13 -19.86
CA SER A 23 50.12 -25.37 -19.10
C SER A 23 50.74 -24.62 -17.93
N ILE A 24 51.67 -25.21 -17.19
CA ILE A 24 52.38 -24.52 -16.10
C ILE A 24 53.19 -23.33 -16.62
N VAL A 25 53.87 -23.51 -17.77
CA VAL A 25 54.64 -22.42 -18.41
C VAL A 25 53.73 -21.30 -18.88
N LEU A 26 52.54 -21.62 -19.40
CA LEU A 26 51.55 -20.62 -19.84
C LEU A 26 50.89 -19.90 -18.66
N ILE A 27 50.65 -20.59 -17.55
CA ILE A 27 50.06 -20.01 -16.32
C ILE A 27 51.05 -19.08 -15.61
N GLN A 28 52.37 -19.26 -15.82
CA GLN A 28 53.44 -18.49 -15.17
C GLN A 28 53.20 -18.23 -13.68
N PRO A 29 53.05 -19.27 -12.84
CA PRO A 29 52.85 -19.07 -11.41
C PRO A 29 54.11 -18.47 -10.78
N GLY A 30 53.97 -17.28 -10.20
CA GLY A 30 54.97 -16.59 -9.40
C GLY A 30 54.56 -16.50 -7.93
N TYR A 31 55.49 -16.11 -7.08
CA TYR A 31 55.21 -15.79 -5.68
C TYR A 31 56.02 -14.55 -5.30
N ASN A 32 55.34 -13.55 -4.75
CA ASN A 32 55.97 -12.39 -4.14
C ASN A 32 55.51 -12.27 -2.67
N SER A 33 56.33 -11.63 -1.85
CA SER A 33 56.08 -11.49 -0.41
C SER A 33 55.05 -10.41 -0.06
N GLU A 34 54.60 -9.60 -1.03
CA GLU A 34 53.64 -8.51 -0.82
C GLU A 34 52.23 -8.83 -1.36
N GLU A 35 52.09 -9.58 -2.45
CA GLU A 35 50.82 -9.90 -3.13
C GLU A 35 50.51 -11.42 -3.15
N GLY A 36 51.40 -12.28 -2.65
CA GLY A 36 51.21 -13.73 -2.58
C GLY A 36 51.47 -14.44 -3.92
N ALA A 37 50.67 -15.47 -4.22
CA ALA A 37 50.82 -16.26 -5.44
C ALA A 37 50.24 -15.49 -6.64
N THR A 38 51.07 -15.19 -7.64
CA THR A 38 50.68 -14.47 -8.87
C THR A 38 50.59 -15.44 -10.04
N THR A 39 49.63 -15.29 -10.94
CA THR A 39 49.52 -16.11 -12.17
C THR A 39 49.03 -15.25 -13.33
N ASN A 40 49.28 -15.69 -14.56
CA ASN A 40 48.82 -15.03 -15.79
C ASN A 40 47.43 -15.54 -16.24
N LEU A 41 46.66 -16.12 -15.32
CA LEU A 41 45.29 -16.56 -15.56
C LEU A 41 44.35 -15.35 -15.47
N ASN A 42 43.79 -14.96 -16.62
CA ASN A 42 42.62 -14.09 -16.64
C ASN A 42 41.43 -14.94 -16.17
N TYR A 43 41.07 -14.83 -14.89
CA TYR A 43 39.81 -15.38 -14.39
C TYR A 43 38.68 -14.62 -15.09
N GLY A 44 38.17 -15.18 -16.19
CA GLY A 44 37.12 -14.60 -17.04
C GLY A 44 35.73 -14.57 -16.40
N LEU A 45 35.67 -14.29 -15.11
CA LEU A 45 34.48 -14.01 -14.32
C LEU A 45 34.85 -12.85 -13.40
N ASP A 46 35.05 -11.68 -14.01
CA ASP A 46 34.74 -10.46 -13.28
C ASP A 46 33.21 -10.53 -13.13
N LEU A 47 32.76 -11.08 -12.00
CA LEU A 47 31.36 -10.98 -11.61
C LEU A 47 31.15 -9.51 -11.32
N GLU A 48 30.84 -8.72 -12.36
CA GLU A 48 30.30 -7.37 -12.19
C GLU A 48 29.21 -7.49 -11.12
N GLY A 49 29.48 -6.85 -9.98
CA GLY A 49 28.79 -7.10 -8.73
C GLY A 49 27.28 -7.04 -8.90
N GLY A 50 26.62 -8.19 -8.74
CA GLY A 50 25.20 -8.23 -8.48
C GLY A 50 24.95 -7.95 -7.00
N SER A 51 24.01 -7.08 -6.69
CA SER A 51 23.46 -6.96 -5.33
C SER A 51 22.13 -7.70 -5.27
N TRP A 52 21.81 -8.30 -4.13
CA TRP A 52 20.48 -8.84 -3.89
C TRP A 52 19.88 -8.10 -2.71
N LEU A 53 18.60 -7.73 -2.86
CA LEU A 53 17.83 -7.04 -1.83
C LEU A 53 16.74 -7.99 -1.34
N GLN A 54 16.74 -8.26 -0.04
CA GLN A 54 15.67 -8.99 0.63
C GLN A 54 14.84 -8.01 1.46
N ILE A 55 13.58 -7.89 1.09
CA ILE A 55 12.60 -7.01 1.74
C ILE A 55 11.69 -7.88 2.59
N LYS A 56 11.62 -7.60 3.90
CA LYS A 56 10.58 -8.15 4.78
C LYS A 56 9.44 -7.13 4.80
N LEU A 57 8.23 -7.57 4.43
CA LEU A 57 7.07 -6.68 4.50
C LEU A 57 6.68 -6.49 5.97
N GLN A 58 6.62 -5.23 6.40
CA GLN A 58 6.17 -4.87 7.73
C GLN A 58 4.64 -4.87 7.74
N GLY A 59 4.06 -5.54 8.73
CA GLY A 59 2.62 -5.65 8.89
C GLY A 59 2.24 -6.46 10.11
N ALA A 60 0.95 -6.48 10.42
CA ALA A 60 0.38 -7.43 11.36
C ALA A 60 -0.97 -7.92 10.87
N LEU A 61 -1.24 -9.20 11.04
CA LEU A 61 -2.55 -9.80 10.82
C LEU A 61 -3.14 -10.18 12.17
N VAL A 62 -4.35 -9.72 12.44
CA VAL A 62 -4.97 -9.94 13.74
C VAL A 62 -6.48 -9.98 13.63
N GLN A 63 -7.12 -10.88 14.37
CA GLN A 63 -8.55 -10.79 14.62
C GLN A 63 -8.75 -10.12 15.98
N VAL A 64 -9.55 -9.06 16.00
CA VAL A 64 -9.82 -8.30 17.23
C VAL A 64 -11.31 -8.14 17.46
N ASP A 65 -11.66 -8.06 18.73
CA ASP A 65 -12.98 -7.59 19.17
C ASP A 65 -12.88 -6.22 19.82
N ALA A 66 -13.98 -5.47 19.85
CA ALA A 66 -14.11 -4.19 20.53
C ALA A 66 -15.57 -3.81 20.80
N ASP A 67 -15.79 -2.95 21.79
CA ASP A 67 -17.09 -2.32 22.01
C ASP A 67 -17.28 -1.13 21.03
N PRO A 68 -18.27 -1.19 20.12
CA PRO A 68 -18.53 -0.11 19.17
C PRO A 68 -18.81 1.24 19.83
N SER A 69 -19.45 1.24 21.01
CA SER A 69 -19.77 2.45 21.78
C SER A 69 -18.51 3.10 22.32
N MET A 70 -17.54 2.29 22.76
CA MET A 70 -16.26 2.80 23.24
C MET A 70 -15.39 3.31 22.08
N ILE A 71 -15.38 2.65 20.92
CA ILE A 71 -14.70 3.15 19.72
C ILE A 71 -15.22 4.54 19.36
N VAL A 72 -16.54 4.68 19.19
CA VAL A 72 -17.15 5.97 18.83
C VAL A 72 -16.83 7.04 19.87
N THR A 73 -16.86 6.70 21.16
CA THR A 73 -16.49 7.64 22.23
C THR A 73 -15.02 8.08 22.09
N GLN A 74 -14.08 7.14 21.93
CA GLN A 74 -12.65 7.45 21.83
C GLN A 74 -12.29 8.27 20.58
N MET A 75 -12.95 8.03 19.45
CA MET A 75 -12.65 8.74 18.20
C MET A 75 -13.36 10.09 18.10
N VAL A 76 -14.61 10.19 18.59
CA VAL A 76 -15.43 11.39 18.40
C VAL A 76 -15.17 12.46 19.46
N GLU A 77 -15.04 12.12 20.74
CA GLU A 77 -14.87 13.11 21.82
C GLU A 77 -13.69 14.06 21.60
N PRO A 78 -12.49 13.60 21.19
CA PRO A 78 -11.35 14.49 20.92
C PRO A 78 -11.63 15.48 19.78
N ILE A 79 -12.40 15.06 18.78
CA ILE A 79 -12.72 15.89 17.61
C ILE A 79 -13.73 16.97 17.97
N ILE A 80 -14.80 16.60 18.69
CA ILE A 80 -15.85 17.56 19.05
C ILE A 80 -15.49 18.40 20.28
N GLY A 81 -14.49 17.97 21.07
CA GLY A 81 -14.05 18.67 22.28
C GLY A 81 -15.06 18.64 23.43
N ALA A 82 -15.95 17.64 23.45
CA ALA A 82 -17.03 17.49 24.43
C ALA A 82 -17.39 16.01 24.62
N PRO A 83 -17.91 15.62 25.79
CA PRO A 83 -18.34 14.24 26.01
C PRO A 83 -19.57 13.90 25.17
N ILE A 84 -19.70 12.61 24.82
CA ILE A 84 -20.88 12.06 24.16
C ILE A 84 -21.64 11.09 25.07
N GLN A 85 -22.93 10.90 24.79
CA GLN A 85 -23.76 9.88 25.44
C GLN A 85 -24.39 8.99 24.38
N ILE A 86 -24.02 7.72 24.36
CA ILE A 86 -24.58 6.73 23.43
C ILE A 86 -26.03 6.45 23.83
N THR A 87 -26.96 6.70 22.91
CA THR A 87 -28.41 6.52 23.12
C THR A 87 -28.96 5.28 22.42
N LYS A 88 -28.29 4.81 21.37
CA LYS A 88 -28.65 3.60 20.61
C LYS A 88 -27.41 2.96 20.02
N ASN A 89 -27.32 1.63 20.07
CA ASN A 89 -26.26 0.85 19.42
C ASN A 89 -26.87 -0.45 18.85
N ASP A 90 -27.04 -0.50 17.53
CA ASP A 90 -27.58 -1.67 16.81
C ASP A 90 -26.46 -2.62 16.30
N LEU A 91 -25.21 -2.36 16.65
CA LEU A 91 -24.04 -3.07 16.12
C LEU A 91 -23.75 -4.38 16.87
N ASN A 92 -24.31 -4.55 18.07
CA ASN A 92 -24.05 -5.70 18.95
C ASN A 92 -24.91 -6.94 18.64
N THR A 93 -25.81 -6.87 17.64
CA THR A 93 -26.67 -8.00 17.28
C THR A 93 -26.17 -8.72 16.02
N ASP A 94 -25.78 -9.98 16.19
CA ASP A 94 -25.54 -10.94 15.11
C ASP A 94 -26.89 -11.42 14.58
N GLY A 95 -27.39 -10.73 13.57
CA GLY A 95 -28.65 -11.06 12.92
C GLY A 95 -28.79 -10.32 11.60
N ALA A 96 -29.07 -11.09 10.54
CA ALA A 96 -29.34 -10.63 9.17
C ALA A 96 -30.70 -9.91 9.05
N GLY A 97 -30.88 -8.83 9.81
CA GLY A 97 -31.94 -7.85 9.55
C GLY A 97 -31.40 -6.78 8.62
N SER A 98 -32.06 -6.54 7.48
CA SER A 98 -31.72 -5.53 6.47
C SER A 98 -31.91 -4.07 6.93
N SER A 99 -31.77 -3.81 8.23
CA SER A 99 -31.77 -2.47 8.79
C SER A 99 -30.35 -1.95 8.70
N GLU A 100 -30.14 -0.74 8.17
CA GLU A 100 -28.86 -0.06 8.25
C GLU A 100 -28.44 -0.04 9.72
N LYS A 101 -27.39 -0.80 10.05
CA LYS A 101 -26.85 -0.84 11.41
C LYS A 101 -26.32 0.55 11.72
N SER A 102 -26.59 1.01 12.93
CA SER A 102 -26.24 2.37 13.31
C SER A 102 -25.90 2.48 14.79
N ILE A 103 -25.18 3.53 15.10
CA ILE A 103 -24.93 3.98 16.46
C ILE A 103 -25.32 5.44 16.58
N THR A 104 -26.08 5.76 17.62
CA THR A 104 -26.60 7.10 17.89
C THR A 104 -26.07 7.59 19.22
N PHE A 105 -25.63 8.85 19.25
CA PHE A 105 -25.23 9.53 20.47
C PHE A 105 -25.78 10.95 20.52
N THR A 106 -25.74 11.52 21.72
CA THR A 106 -26.04 12.93 21.96
C THR A 106 -24.82 13.65 22.54
N THR A 107 -24.71 14.94 22.27
CA THR A 107 -23.69 15.81 22.87
C THR A 107 -24.26 17.21 23.12
N SER A 108 -23.61 17.94 24.02
CA SER A 108 -24.04 19.28 24.45
C SER A 108 -23.54 20.42 23.54
N VAL A 109 -22.69 20.12 22.56
CA VAL A 109 -22.12 21.10 21.63
C VAL A 109 -22.72 20.96 20.23
N PRO A 110 -22.73 22.03 19.42
CA PRO A 110 -23.01 21.93 17.99
C PRO A 110 -21.95 21.08 17.29
N VAL A 111 -22.37 20.16 16.42
CA VAL A 111 -21.50 19.32 15.60
C VAL A 111 -21.84 19.53 14.12
N SER A 112 -20.84 19.53 13.24
CA SER A 112 -21.07 19.45 11.78
C SER A 112 -20.82 18.03 11.29
N ALA A 113 -21.62 17.57 10.32
CA ALA A 113 -21.42 16.26 9.70
C ALA A 113 -20.01 16.14 9.09
N SER A 114 -19.59 17.19 8.36
CA SER A 114 -18.27 17.27 7.72
C SER A 114 -17.09 17.07 8.67
N GLN A 115 -17.22 17.45 9.94
CA GLN A 115 -16.14 17.28 10.92
C GLN A 115 -15.99 15.80 11.33
N LEU A 116 -17.09 15.04 11.33
CA LEU A 116 -17.09 13.62 11.69
C LEU A 116 -16.88 12.71 10.48
N GLU A 117 -17.22 13.16 9.27
CA GLU A 117 -16.95 12.43 8.03
C GLU A 117 -15.45 12.19 7.83
N LEU A 118 -14.58 13.07 8.36
CA LEU A 118 -13.12 12.90 8.37
C LEU A 118 -12.64 11.68 9.17
N LEU A 119 -13.45 11.15 10.07
CA LEU A 119 -13.11 9.96 10.86
C LEU A 119 -13.43 8.65 10.13
N GLU A 120 -14.02 8.73 8.93
CA GLU A 120 -14.37 7.57 8.10
C GLU A 120 -15.20 6.50 8.84
N LEU A 121 -15.99 6.91 9.85
CA LEU A 121 -16.78 5.99 10.69
C LEU A 121 -18.01 5.43 9.98
N GLY A 122 -18.35 5.94 8.80
CA GLY A 122 -19.58 5.65 8.07
C GLY A 122 -20.39 6.91 7.76
N SER A 123 -21.65 6.75 7.36
CA SER A 123 -22.51 7.87 6.96
C SER A 123 -23.04 8.60 8.19
N VAL A 124 -22.76 9.91 8.28
CA VAL A 124 -23.10 10.75 9.44
C VAL A 124 -24.38 11.56 9.17
N SER A 125 -25.36 11.43 10.05
CA SER A 125 -26.53 12.32 10.13
C SER A 125 -26.50 13.11 11.44
N VAL A 126 -26.75 14.42 11.37
CA VAL A 126 -26.73 15.32 12.51
C VAL A 126 -28.06 16.04 12.66
N ASP A 127 -28.73 15.82 13.78
CA ASP A 127 -30.02 16.41 14.13
C ASP A 127 -29.88 17.33 15.35
N ARG A 128 -30.23 18.61 15.20
CA ARG A 128 -30.30 19.53 16.34
C ARG A 128 -31.62 19.33 17.08
N LEU A 129 -31.56 18.63 18.22
CA LEU A 129 -32.74 18.38 19.05
C LEU A 129 -33.22 19.66 19.75
N ASN A 130 -32.29 20.47 20.26
CA ASN A 130 -32.56 21.80 20.82
C ASN A 130 -31.27 22.66 20.81
N GLN A 131 -31.33 23.86 21.41
CA GLN A 131 -30.19 24.81 21.44
C GLN A 131 -28.92 24.26 22.11
N ASN A 132 -29.06 23.27 22.99
CA ASN A 132 -27.96 22.74 23.82
C ASN A 132 -27.75 21.23 23.62
N MET A 133 -28.39 20.62 22.61
CA MET A 133 -28.29 19.19 22.40
C MET A 133 -28.36 18.84 20.93
N THR A 134 -27.28 18.22 20.46
CA THR A 134 -27.15 17.65 19.13
C THR A 134 -27.25 16.13 19.24
N GLN A 135 -28.03 15.51 18.37
CA GLN A 135 -28.04 14.07 18.16
C GLN A 135 -27.27 13.77 16.89
N VAL A 136 -26.42 12.75 16.93
CA VAL A 136 -25.67 12.26 15.78
C VAL A 136 -25.98 10.78 15.61
N THR A 137 -26.28 10.39 14.38
CA THR A 137 -26.45 8.98 13.99
C THR A 137 -25.39 8.65 12.96
N ILE A 138 -24.61 7.60 13.22
CA ILE A 138 -23.62 7.06 12.30
C ILE A 138 -24.16 5.72 11.80
N ALA A 139 -24.49 5.64 10.51
CA ALA A 139 -24.81 4.37 9.85
C ALA A 139 -23.50 3.66 9.48
N THR A 140 -23.24 2.50 10.07
CA THR A 140 -21.94 1.83 10.04
C THR A 140 -22.02 0.35 10.42
N SER A 141 -20.88 -0.34 10.41
CA SER A 141 -20.72 -1.72 10.90
C SER A 141 -19.63 -1.78 11.98
N LYS A 142 -19.63 -2.86 12.77
CA LYS A 142 -18.57 -3.12 13.75
C LYS A 142 -17.20 -3.21 13.08
N GLU A 143 -17.15 -3.84 11.90
CA GLU A 143 -15.95 -3.97 11.09
C GLU A 143 -15.41 -2.60 10.64
N ALA A 144 -16.28 -1.73 10.14
CA ALA A 144 -15.89 -0.38 9.71
C ALA A 144 -15.35 0.45 10.87
N LEU A 145 -15.95 0.35 12.07
CA LEU A 145 -15.46 1.05 13.26
C LEU A 145 -14.10 0.53 13.72
N ILE A 146 -13.89 -0.79 13.74
CA ILE A 146 -12.59 -1.38 14.09
C ILE A 146 -11.52 -0.95 13.07
N LYS A 147 -11.85 -1.02 11.78
CA LYS A 147 -10.96 -0.57 10.69
C LYS A 147 -10.55 0.89 10.90
N ALA A 148 -11.51 1.79 11.10
CA ALA A 148 -11.23 3.21 11.30
C ALA A 148 -10.41 3.47 12.56
N TYR A 149 -10.68 2.74 13.65
CA TYR A 149 -9.94 2.88 14.91
C TYR A 149 -8.48 2.44 14.79
N LEU A 150 -8.24 1.27 14.19
CA LEU A 150 -6.90 0.76 13.91
C LEU A 150 -6.15 1.68 12.96
N SER A 151 -6.82 2.15 11.90
CA SER A 151 -6.25 3.06 10.90
C SER A 151 -5.77 4.36 11.53
N GLN A 152 -6.61 5.01 12.34
CA GLN A 152 -6.26 6.24 13.04
C GLN A 152 -5.11 6.04 14.05
N ALA A 153 -5.10 4.90 14.76
CA ALA A 153 -4.14 4.67 15.83
C ALA A 153 -2.73 4.32 15.30
N PHE A 154 -2.66 3.55 14.22
CA PHE A 154 -1.40 3.13 13.60
C PHE A 154 -0.96 4.03 12.45
N ASP A 155 -1.79 5.01 12.06
CA ASP A 155 -1.55 5.87 10.89
C ASP A 155 -1.22 5.02 9.64
N ALA A 156 -2.06 4.01 9.41
CA ALA A 156 -1.79 2.97 8.43
C ALA A 156 -3.06 2.46 7.77
N GLU A 157 -2.91 2.01 6.53
CA GLU A 157 -3.99 1.32 5.83
C GLU A 157 -4.33 0.00 6.54
N ILE A 158 -5.63 -0.22 6.74
CA ILE A 158 -6.17 -1.44 7.34
C ILE A 158 -6.99 -2.18 6.28
N LEU A 159 -6.56 -3.39 5.91
CA LEU A 159 -7.28 -4.25 4.98
C LEU A 159 -8.05 -5.34 5.76
N PRO A 160 -9.39 -5.27 5.82
CA PRO A 160 -10.19 -6.36 6.37
C PRO A 160 -10.27 -7.53 5.38
N ILE A 161 -10.04 -8.75 5.88
CA ILE A 161 -10.05 -10.01 5.14
C ILE A 161 -11.07 -10.92 5.79
N GLY A 162 -12.18 -11.17 5.08
CA GLY A 162 -13.24 -12.08 5.54
C GLY A 162 -12.78 -13.54 5.51
N THR A 163 -12.97 -14.26 6.61
CA THR A 163 -12.70 -15.70 6.74
C THR A 163 -13.95 -16.44 7.23
N GLU A 164 -13.90 -17.78 7.26
CA GLU A 164 -14.99 -18.58 7.85
C GLU A 164 -15.19 -18.28 9.34
N ASP A 165 -14.12 -17.88 10.04
CA ASP A 165 -14.09 -17.67 11.49
C ASP A 165 -14.26 -16.19 11.91
N GLY A 166 -14.39 -15.26 10.95
CA GLY A 166 -14.57 -13.84 11.24
C GLY A 166 -13.84 -12.93 10.25
N VAL A 167 -13.31 -11.81 10.75
CA VAL A 167 -12.56 -10.84 9.94
C VAL A 167 -11.15 -10.70 10.52
N ILE A 168 -10.15 -10.95 9.68
CA ILE A 168 -8.75 -10.63 9.97
C ILE A 168 -8.49 -9.21 9.48
N TYR A 169 -7.89 -8.37 10.32
CA TYR A 169 -7.41 -7.05 9.93
C TYR A 169 -5.92 -7.13 9.64
N GLU A 170 -5.53 -6.85 8.41
CA GLU A 170 -4.15 -6.60 8.04
C GLU A 170 -3.81 -5.13 8.28
N ILE A 171 -2.95 -4.87 9.26
CA ILE A 171 -2.38 -3.56 9.56
C ILE A 171 -1.12 -3.42 8.69
N ARG A 172 -1.13 -2.52 7.70
CA ARG A 172 -0.02 -2.34 6.74
C ARG A 172 1.10 -1.43 7.27
N THR A 173 1.45 -1.62 8.53
CA THR A 173 2.61 -1.01 9.19
C THR A 173 3.11 -1.92 10.30
N GLU A 174 4.26 -1.62 10.87
CA GLU A 174 4.76 -2.32 12.05
C GLU A 174 3.82 -2.10 13.25
N ALA A 175 3.19 -3.18 13.71
CA ALA A 175 2.30 -3.18 14.87
C ALA A 175 2.59 -4.43 15.71
N SER A 176 3.15 -4.27 16.91
CA SER A 176 3.43 -5.40 17.81
C SER A 176 2.14 -5.95 18.43
N GLU A 177 2.17 -7.22 18.85
CA GLU A 177 1.03 -7.83 19.54
C GLU A 177 0.66 -7.04 20.80
N GLU A 178 1.67 -6.58 21.56
CA GLU A 178 1.48 -5.78 22.76
C GLU A 178 0.83 -4.42 22.48
N ASP A 179 1.22 -3.75 21.38
CA ASP A 179 0.64 -2.46 21.00
C ASP A 179 -0.82 -2.62 20.57
N VAL A 180 -1.12 -3.67 19.79
CA VAL A 180 -2.50 -3.99 19.39
C VAL A 180 -3.35 -4.33 20.61
N GLU A 181 -2.88 -5.19 21.51
CA GLU A 181 -3.61 -5.56 22.73
C GLU A 181 -3.87 -4.33 23.63
N ALA A 182 -2.86 -3.47 23.82
CA ALA A 182 -2.99 -2.24 24.59
C ALA A 182 -3.96 -1.24 23.95
N LEU A 183 -3.97 -1.16 22.62
CA LEU A 183 -4.89 -0.31 21.86
C LEU A 183 -6.32 -0.81 21.99
N MET A 184 -6.57 -2.10 21.73
CA MET A 184 -7.91 -2.69 21.80
C MET A 184 -8.48 -2.63 23.22
N GLY A 185 -7.63 -2.78 24.25
CA GLY A 185 -8.05 -2.64 25.65
C GLY A 185 -8.65 -1.26 25.99
N LYS A 186 -8.26 -0.18 25.29
CA LYS A 186 -8.85 1.17 25.48
C LYS A 186 -10.32 1.25 25.06
N VAL A 187 -10.75 0.35 24.17
CA VAL A 187 -12.11 0.28 23.64
C VAL A 187 -12.85 -0.99 24.09
N GLY A 188 -12.43 -1.56 25.22
CA GLY A 188 -13.06 -2.76 25.81
C GLY A 188 -12.87 -4.02 24.96
N GLY A 189 -11.89 -4.01 24.06
CA GLY A 189 -11.58 -5.07 23.13
C GLY A 189 -10.39 -5.94 23.53
N THR A 190 -10.18 -7.02 22.77
CA THR A 190 -9.06 -7.96 22.93
C THR A 190 -8.67 -8.56 21.59
N ILE A 191 -7.45 -9.06 21.45
CA ILE A 191 -7.08 -9.96 20.36
C ILE A 191 -7.81 -11.31 20.54
N LEU A 192 -8.49 -11.77 19.50
CA LEU A 192 -9.17 -13.06 19.50
C LEU A 192 -8.16 -14.20 19.49
N ARG A 193 -8.59 -15.37 19.96
CA ARG A 193 -7.75 -16.57 20.08
C ARG A 193 -8.22 -17.65 19.12
N ASN A 194 -7.27 -18.40 18.57
CA ASN A 194 -7.53 -19.61 17.79
C ASN A 194 -8.16 -20.70 18.67
N GLU A 195 -8.68 -21.76 18.04
CA GLU A 195 -9.27 -22.91 18.75
C GLU A 195 -8.31 -23.57 19.75
N ASP A 196 -7.00 -23.51 19.50
CA ASP A 196 -5.95 -24.05 20.36
C ASP A 196 -5.56 -23.10 21.53
N GLY A 197 -6.20 -21.93 21.62
CA GLY A 197 -5.98 -20.93 22.65
C GLY A 197 -4.78 -20.00 22.41
N THR A 198 -4.08 -20.15 21.28
CA THR A 198 -3.04 -19.21 20.84
C THR A 198 -3.65 -17.91 20.31
N SER A 199 -2.85 -16.84 20.29
CA SER A 199 -3.27 -15.55 19.72
C SER A 199 -3.49 -15.66 18.21
N THR A 200 -4.50 -14.96 17.69
CA THR A 200 -4.69 -14.82 16.24
C THR A 200 -3.67 -13.87 15.61
N TYR A 201 -2.88 -13.16 16.42
CA TYR A 201 -1.83 -12.26 15.95
C TYR A 201 -0.76 -13.02 15.15
N ARG A 202 -0.37 -12.44 14.01
CA ARG A 202 0.76 -12.88 13.20
C ARG A 202 1.49 -11.66 12.66
N GLU A 203 2.80 -11.61 12.84
CA GLU A 203 3.65 -10.61 12.19
C GLU A 203 3.65 -10.82 10.67
N GLY A 204 3.70 -9.72 9.91
CA GLY A 204 3.74 -9.71 8.45
C GLY A 204 2.39 -9.39 7.81
N VAL A 205 2.31 -9.59 6.50
CA VAL A 205 1.13 -9.32 5.69
C VAL A 205 0.51 -10.62 5.15
N SER A 206 -0.64 -10.53 4.51
CA SER A 206 -1.26 -11.63 3.79
C SER A 206 -0.45 -12.01 2.55
N THR A 207 -0.63 -13.24 2.10
CA THR A 207 -0.04 -13.75 0.85
C THR A 207 -0.47 -12.91 -0.36
N GLU A 208 -1.71 -12.44 -0.39
CA GLU A 208 -2.23 -11.54 -1.43
C GLU A 208 -1.52 -10.19 -1.42
N THR A 209 -1.39 -9.53 -0.27
CA THR A 209 -0.64 -8.27 -0.18
C THR A 209 0.83 -8.44 -0.56
N ARG A 210 1.47 -9.54 -0.16
CA ARG A 210 2.86 -9.83 -0.56
C ARG A 210 2.98 -9.98 -2.07
N ASP A 211 2.11 -10.78 -2.67
CA ASP A 211 2.17 -11.06 -4.10
C ASP A 211 1.83 -9.81 -4.93
N LEU A 212 0.88 -8.99 -4.48
CA LEU A 212 0.61 -7.68 -5.05
C LEU A 212 1.83 -6.76 -4.95
N THR A 213 2.49 -6.72 -3.79
CA THR A 213 3.71 -5.90 -3.60
C THR A 213 4.84 -6.37 -4.51
N ARG A 214 4.99 -7.69 -4.70
CA ARG A 214 5.93 -8.27 -5.68
C ARG A 214 5.63 -7.77 -7.09
N ASP A 215 4.37 -7.77 -7.50
CA ASP A 215 3.96 -7.34 -8.84
C ASP A 215 4.19 -5.84 -9.05
N ILE A 216 3.85 -5.01 -8.06
CA ILE A 216 4.15 -3.57 -8.07
C ILE A 216 5.66 -3.33 -8.20
N LEU A 217 6.48 -4.05 -7.42
CA LEU A 217 7.94 -3.93 -7.50
C LEU A 217 8.47 -4.38 -8.86
N ASN A 218 7.93 -5.46 -9.43
CA ASN A 218 8.29 -5.94 -10.76
C ASN A 218 7.96 -4.89 -11.84
N ASP A 219 6.76 -4.33 -11.82
CA ASP A 219 6.31 -3.33 -12.79
C ASP A 219 7.09 -2.02 -12.67
N LYS A 220 7.41 -1.62 -11.44
CA LYS A 220 8.26 -0.46 -11.16
C LYS A 220 9.68 -0.64 -11.69
N LEU A 221 10.30 -1.80 -11.48
CA LEU A 221 11.64 -2.06 -12.02
C LEU A 221 11.60 -2.09 -13.56
N ASN A 222 10.55 -2.68 -14.15
CA ASN A 222 10.34 -2.67 -15.59
C ASN A 222 10.20 -1.26 -16.17
N SER A 223 9.49 -0.36 -15.49
CA SER A 223 9.29 1.03 -15.92
C SER A 223 10.58 1.85 -15.88
N LEU A 224 11.48 1.55 -14.93
CA LEU A 224 12.82 2.13 -14.84
C LEU A 224 13.82 1.54 -15.86
N GLY A 225 13.36 0.66 -16.75
CA GLY A 225 14.19 0.04 -17.78
C GLY A 225 14.96 -1.20 -17.32
N LEU A 226 14.65 -1.72 -16.13
CA LEU A 226 15.31 -2.87 -15.50
C LEU A 226 14.53 -4.17 -15.77
N LYS A 227 14.21 -4.43 -17.04
CA LYS A 227 13.25 -5.47 -17.48
C LYS A 227 13.62 -6.93 -17.17
N ASP A 228 14.85 -7.16 -16.73
CA ASP A 228 15.39 -8.50 -16.50
C ASP A 228 15.79 -8.74 -15.03
N ILE A 229 15.32 -7.89 -14.10
CA ILE A 229 15.55 -8.10 -12.66
C ILE A 229 14.51 -9.07 -12.11
N PRO A 230 14.90 -10.28 -11.66
CA PRO A 230 13.95 -11.22 -11.10
C PRO A 230 13.48 -10.76 -9.73
N VAL A 231 12.16 -10.60 -9.59
CA VAL A 231 11.46 -10.37 -8.32
C VAL A 231 10.74 -11.66 -7.93
N ARG A 232 11.08 -12.23 -6.77
CA ARG A 232 10.50 -13.50 -6.30
C ARG A 232 10.13 -13.44 -4.84
N THR A 233 9.12 -14.19 -4.44
CA THR A 233 8.75 -14.36 -3.03
C THR A 233 9.55 -15.49 -2.40
N VAL A 234 9.89 -15.33 -1.12
CA VAL A 234 10.66 -16.31 -0.34
C VAL A 234 9.96 -16.52 1.01
N GLY A 235 9.41 -17.71 1.22
CA GLY A 235 8.56 -17.97 2.40
C GLY A 235 7.30 -17.11 2.38
N GLU A 236 6.74 -16.84 3.55
CA GLU A 236 5.52 -16.04 3.65
C GLU A 236 5.76 -14.53 3.72
N ASP A 237 6.96 -14.09 4.13
CA ASP A 237 7.17 -12.69 4.55
C ASP A 237 8.14 -11.88 3.67
N TYR A 238 8.86 -12.54 2.76
CA TYR A 238 9.98 -11.91 2.05
C TYR A 238 9.77 -11.80 0.54
N ILE A 239 10.25 -10.68 -0.01
CA ILE A 239 10.48 -10.47 -1.44
C ILE A 239 11.98 -10.34 -1.67
N LEU A 240 12.50 -11.08 -2.64
CA LEU A 240 13.89 -11.09 -3.02
C LEU A 240 14.04 -10.53 -4.45
N ILE A 241 14.94 -9.58 -4.60
CA ILE A 241 15.23 -8.87 -5.85
C ILE A 241 16.72 -9.00 -6.16
N ASP A 242 17.09 -9.58 -7.30
CA ASP A 242 18.49 -9.74 -7.72
C ASP A 242 18.87 -8.66 -8.74
N PHE A 243 19.55 -7.61 -8.29
CA PHE A 243 20.02 -6.50 -9.13
C PHE A 243 21.37 -6.85 -9.79
N ALA A 244 21.42 -6.83 -11.12
CA ALA A 244 22.68 -6.96 -11.86
C ALA A 244 23.34 -5.59 -12.06
N GLY A 245 24.58 -5.41 -11.58
CA GLY A 245 25.38 -4.20 -11.83
C GLY A 245 24.92 -2.93 -11.11
N ILE A 246 23.95 -3.03 -10.17
CA ILE A 246 23.51 -1.93 -9.31
C ILE A 246 23.96 -2.24 -7.88
N ASP A 247 24.52 -1.24 -7.19
CA ASP A 247 24.92 -1.39 -5.79
C ASP A 247 23.70 -1.43 -4.85
N LEU A 248 23.87 -2.03 -3.66
CA LEU A 248 22.78 -2.24 -2.71
C LEU A 248 22.09 -0.93 -2.27
N ALA A 249 22.81 0.18 -2.15
CA ALA A 249 22.22 1.43 -1.68
C ALA A 249 21.28 2.02 -2.74
N THR A 250 21.71 2.01 -4.01
CA THR A 250 20.87 2.42 -5.14
C THR A 250 19.69 1.46 -5.34
N ALA A 251 19.91 0.15 -5.24
CA ALA A 251 18.86 -0.86 -5.30
C ALA A 251 17.79 -0.68 -4.21
N LYS A 252 18.24 -0.40 -2.98
CA LYS A 252 17.37 -0.09 -1.84
C LYS A 252 16.56 1.17 -2.07
N ASP A 253 17.19 2.25 -2.54
CA ASP A 253 16.52 3.53 -2.85
C ASP A 253 15.43 3.35 -3.93
N ILE A 254 15.72 2.57 -4.97
CA ILE A 254 14.76 2.24 -6.03
C ILE A 254 13.59 1.44 -5.48
N ALA A 255 13.83 0.43 -4.64
CA ALA A 255 12.76 -0.42 -4.11
C ALA A 255 11.90 0.29 -3.06
N GLU A 256 12.53 1.05 -2.14
CA GLU A 256 11.86 1.64 -0.97
C GLU A 256 11.17 2.98 -1.25
N LYS A 257 11.60 3.75 -2.25
CA LYS A 257 10.95 5.03 -2.55
C LYS A 257 9.52 4.80 -3.01
N PRO A 258 8.49 5.33 -2.33
CA PRO A 258 7.13 5.30 -2.86
C PRO A 258 7.10 5.95 -4.25
N GLY A 259 6.30 5.40 -5.15
CA GLY A 259 6.09 6.01 -6.45
C GLY A 259 5.52 7.43 -6.28
N LYS A 260 5.97 8.37 -7.10
CA LYS A 260 5.52 9.76 -7.04
C LYS A 260 4.14 9.87 -7.69
N PHE A 261 3.10 9.89 -6.87
CA PHE A 261 1.75 10.19 -7.33
C PHE A 261 1.56 11.70 -7.54
N GLU A 262 0.96 12.08 -8.66
CA GLU A 262 0.67 13.48 -9.02
C GLU A 262 -0.67 13.61 -9.76
N ILE A 263 -1.51 14.55 -9.33
CA ILE A 263 -2.69 14.98 -10.10
C ILE A 263 -2.37 16.28 -10.85
N ARG A 264 -2.76 16.33 -12.13
CA ARG A 264 -2.59 17.49 -13.01
C ARG A 264 -3.86 17.75 -13.81
N ILE A 265 -4.21 19.01 -14.04
CA ILE A 265 -5.33 19.38 -14.92
C ILE A 265 -4.77 19.83 -16.28
N GLN A 266 -5.29 19.25 -17.36
CA GLN A 266 -5.02 19.68 -18.72
C GLN A 266 -5.50 21.12 -18.91
N THR A 267 -4.69 21.92 -19.60
CA THR A 267 -4.93 23.35 -19.86
C THR A 267 -5.19 23.56 -21.35
N THR A 268 -4.22 24.06 -22.10
CA THR A 268 -4.34 24.23 -23.55
C THR A 268 -3.55 23.15 -24.29
N GLY A 269 -4.20 22.45 -25.22
CA GLY A 269 -3.55 21.35 -25.95
C GLY A 269 -3.12 20.24 -24.99
N ASN A 270 -1.88 19.75 -25.10
CA ASN A 270 -1.36 18.69 -24.23
C ASN A 270 -0.67 19.22 -22.95
N GLU A 271 -0.71 20.54 -22.70
CA GLU A 271 -0.10 21.11 -21.51
C GLU A 271 -0.94 20.84 -20.27
N THR A 272 -0.30 20.54 -19.15
CA THR A 272 -0.96 20.25 -17.88
C THR A 272 -0.39 21.11 -16.75
N ARG A 273 -1.26 21.59 -15.87
CA ARG A 273 -0.90 22.29 -14.64
C ARG A 273 -0.97 21.33 -13.47
N HIS A 274 0.10 21.32 -12.66
CA HIS A 274 0.14 20.56 -11.41
C HIS A 274 -0.97 21.01 -10.46
N VAL A 275 -1.59 20.04 -9.78
CA VAL A 275 -2.60 20.30 -8.75
C VAL A 275 -2.06 19.93 -7.37
N LEU A 276 -1.71 18.65 -7.18
CA LEU A 276 -1.31 18.11 -5.89
C LEU A 276 -0.45 16.84 -6.06
N TYR A 277 0.26 16.49 -5.00
CA TYR A 277 0.99 15.23 -4.87
C TYR A 277 0.25 14.25 -3.95
N GLY A 278 0.72 13.00 -3.89
CA GLY A 278 0.10 11.93 -3.10
C GLY A 278 0.00 12.19 -1.59
N ASP A 279 0.83 13.06 -1.03
CA ASP A 279 0.73 13.51 0.37
C ASP A 279 -0.58 14.26 0.68
N SER A 280 -1.27 14.73 -0.36
CA SER A 280 -2.57 15.37 -0.26
C SER A 280 -3.75 14.39 -0.29
N VAL A 281 -3.48 13.09 -0.51
CA VAL A 281 -4.46 12.00 -0.50
C VAL A 281 -4.45 11.33 0.87
N VAL A 282 -5.60 11.33 1.54
CA VAL A 282 -5.81 10.73 2.87
C VAL A 282 -6.05 9.23 2.78
N SER A 283 -6.85 8.82 1.81
CA SER A 283 -7.24 7.43 1.64
C SER A 283 -7.56 7.14 0.18
N VAL A 284 -7.29 5.90 -0.25
CA VAL A 284 -7.78 5.32 -1.50
C VAL A 284 -8.60 4.10 -1.09
N GLY A 285 -9.83 4.01 -1.58
CA GLY A 285 -10.72 2.89 -1.27
C GLY A 285 -10.71 1.83 -2.36
N ILE A 286 -11.31 0.69 -2.03
CA ILE A 286 -11.37 -0.46 -2.92
C ILE A 286 -12.27 -0.12 -4.12
N PRO A 287 -11.89 -0.50 -5.36
CA PRO A 287 -12.73 -0.33 -6.53
C PRO A 287 -14.11 -0.96 -6.35
N THR A 288 -15.16 -0.20 -6.64
CA THR A 288 -16.55 -0.68 -6.60
C THR A 288 -17.21 -0.52 -7.96
N PHE A 289 -18.16 -1.41 -8.27
CA PHE A 289 -18.91 -1.35 -9.51
C PHE A 289 -20.29 -0.75 -9.28
N HIS A 290 -20.54 0.44 -9.82
CA HIS A 290 -21.85 1.08 -9.86
C HIS A 290 -21.98 1.98 -11.10
N ASP A 291 -23.20 2.41 -11.42
CA ASP A 291 -23.47 3.25 -12.61
C ASP A 291 -22.91 2.69 -13.93
N ASN A 292 -22.79 1.36 -14.00
CA ASN A 292 -22.22 0.61 -15.12
C ASN A 292 -20.74 0.96 -15.41
N GLN A 293 -19.97 1.32 -14.37
CA GLN A 293 -18.55 1.63 -14.40
C GLN A 293 -17.86 1.10 -13.13
N TRP A 294 -16.55 0.91 -13.18
CA TRP A 294 -15.74 0.71 -11.98
C TRP A 294 -15.27 2.06 -11.45
N HIS A 295 -15.29 2.23 -10.13
CA HIS A 295 -14.95 3.47 -9.44
C HIS A 295 -13.92 3.20 -8.36
N THR A 296 -12.79 3.90 -8.42
CA THR A 296 -11.79 3.90 -7.35
C THR A 296 -11.96 5.18 -6.53
N PRO A 297 -12.55 5.09 -5.31
CA PRO A 297 -12.75 6.26 -4.48
C PRO A 297 -11.43 6.72 -3.84
N PHE A 298 -11.26 8.02 -3.65
CA PHE A 298 -10.15 8.58 -2.87
C PHE A 298 -10.57 9.85 -2.13
N THR A 299 -9.93 10.11 -1.00
CA THR A 299 -10.21 11.27 -0.15
C THR A 299 -9.01 12.20 -0.14
N LEU A 300 -9.25 13.49 -0.31
CA LEU A 300 -8.24 14.55 -0.19
C LEU A 300 -8.27 15.18 1.20
N ASN A 301 -7.11 15.57 1.70
CA ASN A 301 -7.03 16.44 2.87
C ASN A 301 -7.46 17.88 2.51
N GLU A 302 -7.54 18.74 3.52
CA GLU A 302 -7.94 20.15 3.36
C GLU A 302 -7.09 20.91 2.32
N GLU A 303 -5.78 20.69 2.32
CA GLU A 303 -4.86 21.35 1.38
C GLU A 303 -5.10 20.88 -0.06
N GLY A 304 -5.17 19.56 -0.27
CA GLY A 304 -5.43 18.95 -1.58
C GLY A 304 -6.77 19.36 -2.17
N ALA A 305 -7.84 19.32 -1.36
CA ALA A 305 -9.19 19.67 -1.82
C ALA A 305 -9.28 21.14 -2.26
N ARG A 306 -8.61 22.05 -1.54
CA ARG A 306 -8.55 23.48 -1.90
C ARG A 306 -7.65 23.75 -3.09
N ALA A 307 -6.51 23.05 -3.19
CA ALA A 307 -5.62 23.15 -4.35
C ALA A 307 -6.35 22.73 -5.63
N LEU A 308 -7.04 21.59 -5.60
CA LEU A 308 -7.84 21.11 -6.73
C LEU A 308 -8.95 22.07 -7.10
N GLN A 309 -9.66 22.62 -6.12
CA GLN A 309 -10.68 23.64 -6.37
C GLN A 309 -10.09 24.88 -7.07
N SER A 310 -9.02 25.46 -6.51
CA SER A 310 -8.40 26.68 -7.06
C SER A 310 -7.91 26.46 -8.49
N ILE A 311 -7.18 25.37 -8.73
CA ILE A 311 -6.63 25.07 -10.05
C ILE A 311 -7.77 24.80 -11.05
N ALA A 312 -8.81 24.05 -10.67
CA ALA A 312 -9.94 23.78 -11.56
C ALA A 312 -10.69 25.05 -11.99
N ILE A 313 -10.80 26.04 -11.10
CA ILE A 313 -11.38 27.35 -11.43
C ILE A 313 -10.42 28.12 -12.36
N GLU A 314 -9.14 28.20 -12.00
CA GLU A 314 -8.13 28.95 -12.76
C GLU A 314 -7.93 28.44 -14.18
N THR A 315 -7.99 27.12 -14.38
CA THR A 315 -7.83 26.50 -15.70
C THR A 315 -9.11 26.57 -16.52
N GLY A 316 -10.26 26.88 -15.92
CA GLY A 316 -11.57 26.83 -16.57
C GLY A 316 -12.17 25.43 -16.64
N ALA A 317 -11.60 24.44 -15.92
CA ALA A 317 -12.15 23.10 -15.81
C ALA A 317 -13.56 23.09 -15.17
N THR A 318 -13.87 24.08 -14.30
CA THR A 318 -15.22 24.24 -13.77
C THR A 318 -16.24 24.78 -14.78
N ASP A 319 -15.77 25.41 -15.87
CA ASP A 319 -16.63 26.01 -16.90
C ASP A 319 -16.75 25.14 -18.15
N ASN A 320 -15.68 24.45 -18.53
CA ASN A 320 -15.63 23.56 -19.68
C ASN A 320 -14.87 22.27 -19.32
N PRO A 321 -15.48 21.37 -18.52
CA PRO A 321 -14.79 20.19 -18.00
C PRO A 321 -14.29 19.25 -19.11
N ASP A 322 -15.04 19.11 -20.21
CA ASP A 322 -14.69 18.23 -21.33
C ASP A 322 -13.40 18.64 -22.05
N ALA A 323 -12.93 19.88 -21.88
CA ALA A 323 -11.67 20.37 -22.44
C ALA A 323 -10.48 20.27 -21.47
N HIS A 324 -10.70 19.93 -20.20
CA HIS A 324 -9.69 19.99 -19.14
C HIS A 324 -9.67 18.70 -18.33
N TYR A 325 -9.05 17.66 -18.88
CA TYR A 325 -8.94 16.37 -18.20
C TYR A 325 -8.12 16.52 -16.91
N LEU A 326 -8.64 15.96 -15.83
CA LEU A 326 -7.88 15.66 -14.63
C LEU A 326 -7.12 14.37 -14.90
N ASN A 327 -5.80 14.46 -14.93
CA ASN A 327 -4.89 13.36 -15.21
C ASN A 327 -4.14 12.99 -13.94
N MET A 328 -3.99 11.69 -13.69
CA MET A 328 -3.20 11.17 -12.58
C MET A 328 -1.96 10.47 -13.12
N TYR A 329 -0.84 10.70 -12.46
CA TYR A 329 0.46 10.17 -12.83
C TYR A 329 1.06 9.42 -11.66
N LEU A 330 1.70 8.30 -11.96
CA LEU A 330 2.57 7.57 -11.05
C LEU A 330 3.95 7.47 -11.69
N ASP A 331 4.96 8.05 -11.04
CA ASP A 331 6.34 8.08 -11.57
C ASP A 331 6.40 8.59 -13.02
N GLU A 332 5.72 9.72 -13.27
CA GLU A 332 5.60 10.40 -14.58
C GLU A 332 4.79 9.63 -15.65
N ASN A 333 4.36 8.40 -15.37
CA ASN A 333 3.48 7.64 -16.25
C ASN A 333 2.03 7.99 -15.95
N LYS A 334 1.27 8.37 -16.98
CA LYS A 334 -0.17 8.65 -16.83
C LYS A 334 -0.90 7.34 -16.56
N VAL A 335 -1.50 7.21 -15.37
CA VAL A 335 -2.30 6.04 -14.97
C VAL A 335 -3.80 6.28 -15.13
N TYR A 336 -4.24 7.53 -15.06
CA TYR A 336 -5.66 7.91 -15.24
C TYR A 336 -5.82 9.21 -16.00
N GLY A 337 -6.95 9.39 -16.67
CA GLY A 337 -7.41 10.72 -17.04
C GLY A 337 -8.86 10.79 -17.49
N ALA A 338 -9.63 11.68 -16.88
CA ALA A 338 -11.02 11.94 -17.23
C ALA A 338 -11.38 13.43 -16.99
N PRO A 339 -12.40 13.97 -17.68
CA PRO A 339 -12.93 15.28 -17.35
C PRO A 339 -13.65 15.26 -16.00
N LEU A 340 -13.77 16.42 -15.35
CA LEU A 340 -14.64 16.55 -14.17
C LEU A 340 -16.10 16.25 -14.58
N SER A 341 -16.85 15.56 -13.71
CA SER A 341 -18.29 15.47 -13.90
C SER A 341 -18.92 16.87 -13.83
N TYR A 342 -20.02 17.10 -14.56
CA TYR A 342 -20.70 18.40 -14.54
C TYR A 342 -21.17 18.80 -13.13
N SER A 343 -21.55 17.84 -12.29
CA SER A 343 -21.90 18.08 -10.89
C SER A 343 -20.69 18.48 -10.05
N ALA A 344 -19.54 17.81 -10.22
CA ALA A 344 -18.30 18.17 -9.54
C ALA A 344 -17.81 19.56 -9.99
N ALA A 345 -17.81 19.83 -11.29
CA ALA A 345 -17.44 21.12 -11.86
C ALA A 345 -18.32 22.27 -11.30
N SER A 346 -19.63 22.05 -11.18
CA SER A 346 -20.54 23.03 -10.57
C SER A 346 -20.26 23.24 -9.08
N ARG A 347 -20.05 22.15 -8.32
CA ARG A 347 -19.82 22.22 -6.87
C ARG A 347 -18.50 22.91 -6.52
N LEU A 348 -17.45 22.67 -7.31
CA LEU A 348 -16.14 23.32 -7.13
C LEU A 348 -16.18 24.84 -7.28
N LYS A 349 -17.18 25.42 -7.96
CA LYS A 349 -17.35 26.88 -8.01
C LYS A 349 -17.70 27.49 -6.64
N GLU A 350 -18.23 26.69 -5.72
CA GLU A 350 -18.75 27.15 -4.44
C GLU A 350 -17.93 26.62 -3.26
N THR A 351 -17.61 25.32 -3.27
CA THR A 351 -16.97 24.63 -2.14
C THR A 351 -15.96 23.58 -2.61
N PRO A 352 -14.88 23.33 -1.84
CA PRO A 352 -14.02 22.19 -2.10
C PRO A 352 -14.80 20.87 -2.01
N ILE A 353 -14.27 19.86 -2.71
CA ILE A 353 -14.76 18.47 -2.68
C ILE A 353 -13.62 17.62 -2.11
N TYR A 354 -13.93 16.85 -1.07
CA TYR A 354 -12.97 16.03 -0.34
C TYR A 354 -12.97 14.58 -0.85
N SER A 355 -14.14 14.01 -1.07
CA SER A 355 -14.30 12.65 -1.60
C SER A 355 -14.50 12.66 -3.11
N TRP A 356 -13.66 11.90 -3.80
CA TRP A 356 -13.62 11.77 -5.25
C TRP A 356 -13.71 10.31 -5.67
N GLU A 357 -14.09 10.08 -6.92
CA GLU A 357 -14.08 8.76 -7.54
C GLU A 357 -13.44 8.88 -8.92
N ALA A 358 -12.42 8.06 -9.18
CA ALA A 358 -11.90 7.85 -10.52
C ALA A 358 -12.70 6.73 -11.17
N SER A 359 -13.57 7.07 -12.13
CA SER A 359 -14.34 6.06 -12.86
C SER A 359 -13.61 5.57 -14.10
N THR A 360 -13.63 4.25 -14.32
CA THR A 360 -13.12 3.57 -15.51
C THR A 360 -14.28 2.95 -16.30
N GLY A 361 -13.99 2.14 -17.32
CA GLY A 361 -15.02 1.45 -18.10
C GLY A 361 -15.81 0.37 -17.34
N SER A 362 -16.58 -0.42 -18.09
CA SER A 362 -17.49 -1.43 -17.53
C SER A 362 -16.97 -2.87 -17.64
N ASP A 363 -15.88 -3.10 -18.36
CA ASP A 363 -15.38 -4.43 -18.68
C ASP A 363 -14.26 -4.88 -17.72
N GLU A 364 -13.74 -6.08 -17.95
CA GLU A 364 -12.72 -6.69 -17.09
C GLU A 364 -11.36 -5.98 -17.20
N VAL A 365 -11.10 -5.34 -18.34
CA VAL A 365 -9.92 -4.46 -18.51
C VAL A 365 -10.07 -3.23 -17.63
N ALA A 366 -11.24 -2.59 -17.67
CA ALA A 366 -11.54 -1.43 -16.83
C ALA A 366 -11.54 -1.76 -15.33
N LYS A 367 -11.93 -2.98 -14.95
CA LYS A 367 -11.77 -3.47 -13.58
C LYS A 367 -10.29 -3.47 -13.17
N THR A 368 -9.44 -4.03 -14.03
CA THR A 368 -7.98 -4.09 -13.80
C THR A 368 -7.38 -2.69 -13.74
N GLU A 369 -7.83 -1.78 -14.60
CA GLU A 369 -7.44 -0.36 -14.56
C GLU A 369 -7.84 0.30 -13.23
N ALA A 370 -9.06 0.04 -12.73
CA ALA A 370 -9.52 0.59 -11.46
C ALA A 370 -8.74 0.00 -10.27
N GLU A 371 -8.38 -1.28 -10.31
CA GLU A 371 -7.52 -1.95 -9.31
C GLU A 371 -6.07 -1.45 -9.32
N ALA A 372 -5.63 -0.83 -10.42
CA ALA A 372 -4.29 -0.27 -10.57
C ALA A 372 -4.18 1.22 -10.20
N LEU A 373 -5.30 1.88 -9.89
CA LEU A 373 -5.37 3.25 -9.35
C LEU A 373 -5.31 3.23 -7.83
#